data_AF-A0A928VK02-F1
#
_entry.id   AF-A0A928VK02-F1
#
_cell.length_a   1.000
_cell.length_b   1.000
_cell.length_c   1.000
_cell.angle_alpha   90.00
_cell.angle_beta   90.00
_cell.angle_gamma   90.00
#
_symmetry.space_group_name_H-M   'P 1'
#
loop_
_entity.id
_entity.type
_entity.pdbx_description
1 polymer ?
#
loop_
_entity_poly.entity_id
_entity_poly.type
_entity_poly.pdbx_seq_one_letter_code
_entity_poly.pdbx_strand_id
1 'polypeptide(L)'
;YWTMRLSGAEALSGAANIFVGIEAAIVVKPYLPKMTRSELCAILSCCFGTAASSTLAIYVSFLRPVFPNILGHLVSASIIAIPACFVLSKILVPETEKPLTMGGIPKDEKKWLAEDGEMLEEAIQIEEERVSPLDAAIMGALDGVKMAVSIAAVLILILGLVSLINQIFGGLATLPSPIGDFFRVVTLANIAGALFLPFTFLTGVSLEWNELWESSVIIGRRLLETAIPPYQALAAAAARPENPISDRAVLIISYALSGFAHLASVGIFVGGTIALIPSRRKDISELGWKALFVGTLATMMIACVAGVFDTGNPGILGEKAAPAIVAPSPKPSIVPVPSAPPSPKAVKSSKPNPKR
;
A
#
# COMPACT_ATOMS: atom_id res chain seq x y z
N TYR A 1 11.50 -21.69 0.15
CA TYR A 1 12.10 -22.80 -0.61
C TYR A 1 12.06 -24.12 0.18
N TRP A 2 12.98 -24.42 1.10
CA TRP A 2 13.07 -25.73 1.77
C TRP A 2 11.85 -26.12 2.62
N THR A 3 11.37 -25.22 3.49
CA THR A 3 10.27 -25.51 4.43
C THR A 3 8.96 -25.83 3.73
N MET A 4 8.61 -25.06 2.69
CA MET A 4 7.35 -25.19 1.95
C MET A 4 7.49 -26.04 0.67
N ARG A 5 8.70 -26.54 0.37
CA ARG A 5 9.02 -27.29 -0.85
C ARG A 5 8.61 -26.59 -2.15
N LEU A 6 8.85 -25.27 -2.20
CA LEU A 6 8.60 -24.43 -3.38
C LEU A 6 9.71 -24.59 -4.42
N SER A 7 9.45 -24.19 -5.66
CA SER A 7 10.49 -24.03 -6.68
C SER A 7 11.44 -22.87 -6.34
N GLY A 8 12.65 -22.87 -6.92
CA GLY A 8 13.63 -21.81 -6.70
C GLY A 8 13.16 -20.44 -7.19
N ALA A 9 12.55 -20.39 -8.37
CA ALA A 9 12.09 -19.15 -9.00
C ALA A 9 10.91 -18.53 -8.23
N GLU A 10 9.86 -19.29 -7.92
CA GLU A 10 8.72 -18.72 -7.19
C GLU A 10 9.15 -18.26 -5.78
N ALA A 11 10.03 -19.02 -5.10
CA ALA A 11 10.53 -18.65 -3.79
C ALA A 11 11.40 -17.38 -3.81
N LEU A 12 12.26 -17.20 -4.83
CA LEU A 12 13.07 -16.00 -4.99
C LEU A 12 12.20 -14.79 -5.29
N SER A 13 11.21 -14.93 -6.17
CA SER A 13 10.26 -13.87 -6.48
C SER A 13 9.45 -13.47 -5.24
N GLY A 14 8.92 -14.44 -4.49
CA GLY A 14 8.24 -14.18 -3.22
C GLY A 14 9.12 -13.46 -2.20
N ALA A 15 10.39 -13.84 -2.07
CA ALA A 15 11.33 -13.16 -1.17
C ALA A 15 11.61 -11.71 -1.60
N ALA A 16 11.78 -11.45 -2.90
CA ALA A 16 11.95 -10.10 -3.42
C ALA A 16 10.71 -9.23 -3.17
N ASN A 17 9.52 -9.81 -3.28
CA ASN A 17 8.22 -9.15 -3.15
C ASN A 17 7.89 -8.67 -1.71
N ILE A 18 8.77 -8.94 -0.73
CA ILE A 18 8.74 -8.29 0.60
C ILE A 18 9.07 -6.80 0.47
N PHE A 19 9.95 -6.45 -0.46
CA PHE A 19 10.51 -5.09 -0.60
C PHE A 19 9.96 -4.36 -1.82
N VAL A 20 9.79 -5.07 -2.93
CA VAL A 20 9.35 -4.52 -4.20
C VAL A 20 7.97 -5.07 -4.59
N GLY A 21 7.32 -4.46 -5.59
CA GLY A 21 6.04 -4.91 -6.10
C GLY A 21 6.22 -5.79 -7.32
N ILE A 22 5.74 -5.31 -8.48
CA ILE A 22 5.84 -6.05 -9.75
C ILE A 22 7.29 -6.37 -10.15
N GLU A 23 8.24 -5.57 -9.69
CA GLU A 23 9.67 -5.76 -9.97
C GLU A 23 10.17 -7.12 -9.46
N ALA A 24 9.49 -7.73 -8.49
CA ALA A 24 9.79 -9.08 -8.01
C ALA A 24 9.69 -10.16 -9.10
N ALA A 25 8.85 -9.96 -10.13
CA ALA A 25 8.76 -10.87 -11.26
C ALA A 25 9.99 -10.77 -12.19
N ILE A 26 10.62 -9.58 -12.26
CA ILE A 26 11.78 -9.34 -13.12
C ILE A 26 13.00 -10.14 -12.65
N VAL A 27 13.16 -10.30 -11.32
CA VAL A 27 14.23 -11.09 -10.70
C VAL A 27 14.26 -12.54 -11.22
N VAL A 28 13.13 -13.05 -11.70
CA VAL A 28 12.99 -14.41 -12.24
C VAL A 28 12.53 -14.43 -13.69
N LYS A 29 12.68 -13.32 -14.41
CA LYS A 29 12.24 -13.13 -15.80
C LYS A 29 12.64 -14.28 -16.74
N PRO A 30 13.87 -14.83 -16.70
CA PRO A 30 14.25 -15.92 -17.61
C PRO A 30 13.43 -17.21 -17.42
N TYR A 31 12.84 -17.41 -16.24
CA TYR A 31 12.07 -18.62 -15.91
C TYR A 31 10.57 -18.46 -16.19
N LEU A 32 10.06 -17.22 -16.16
CA LEU A 32 8.64 -16.90 -16.30
C LEU A 32 7.94 -17.60 -17.50
N PRO A 33 8.53 -17.69 -18.72
CA PRO A 33 7.87 -18.35 -19.84
C PRO A 33 7.61 -19.85 -19.62
N LYS A 34 8.48 -20.52 -18.85
CA LYS A 34 8.46 -21.97 -18.59
C LYS A 34 7.88 -22.32 -17.21
N MET A 35 7.42 -21.34 -16.44
CA MET A 35 6.79 -21.57 -15.14
C MET A 35 5.43 -22.25 -15.27
N THR A 36 5.12 -23.12 -14.31
CA THR A 36 3.81 -23.79 -14.23
C THR A 36 2.71 -22.77 -13.89
N ARG A 37 1.45 -23.16 -14.10
CA ARG A 37 0.32 -22.28 -13.72
C ARG A 37 0.26 -22.01 -12.22
N SER A 38 0.71 -22.97 -11.40
CA SER A 38 0.75 -22.81 -9.94
C SER A 38 1.83 -21.80 -9.52
N GLU A 39 3.03 -21.87 -10.12
CA GLU A 39 4.10 -20.90 -9.91
C GLU A 39 3.68 -19.47 -10.30
N LEU A 40 3.05 -19.30 -11.47
CA LEU A 40 2.55 -17.98 -11.91
C LEU A 40 1.46 -17.44 -10.98
N CYS A 41 0.54 -18.29 -10.52
CA CYS A 41 -0.48 -17.90 -9.56
C CYS A 41 0.14 -17.45 -8.24
N ALA A 42 1.16 -18.15 -7.76
CA ALA A 42 1.86 -17.82 -6.51
C ALA A 42 2.58 -16.46 -6.59
N ILE A 43 3.28 -16.18 -7.70
CA ILE A 43 3.94 -14.88 -7.92
C ILE A 43 2.92 -13.75 -7.92
N LEU A 44 1.85 -13.86 -8.72
CA LEU A 44 0.81 -12.84 -8.77
C LEU A 44 0.15 -12.64 -7.40
N SER A 45 -0.12 -13.73 -6.69
CA SER A 45 -0.73 -13.69 -5.35
C SER A 45 0.14 -12.94 -4.36
N CYS A 46 1.47 -13.13 -4.41
CA CYS A 46 2.40 -12.35 -3.60
C CYS A 46 2.28 -10.86 -3.95
N CYS A 47 2.29 -10.49 -5.24
CA CYS A 47 2.18 -9.08 -5.65
C CYS A 47 0.90 -8.40 -5.12
N PHE A 48 -0.23 -9.10 -5.09
CA PHE A 48 -1.47 -8.58 -4.48
C PHE A 48 -1.43 -8.60 -2.95
N GLY A 49 -0.81 -9.60 -2.34
CA GLY A 49 -0.85 -9.84 -0.90
C GLY A 49 0.18 -9.05 -0.08
N THR A 50 1.15 -8.39 -0.72
CA THR A 50 2.14 -7.53 -0.04
C THR A 50 2.04 -6.08 -0.51
N ALA A 51 2.61 -5.17 0.29
CA ALA A 51 2.81 -3.78 -0.08
C ALA A 51 4.27 -3.54 -0.47
N ALA A 52 4.49 -2.71 -1.49
CA ALA A 52 5.82 -2.29 -1.91
C ALA A 52 6.36 -1.23 -0.95
N SER A 53 7.67 -1.28 -0.69
CA SER A 53 8.38 -0.31 0.17
C SER A 53 8.19 1.14 -0.28
N SER A 54 8.04 1.39 -1.59
CA SER A 54 7.79 2.73 -2.15
C SER A 54 6.49 3.38 -1.64
N THR A 55 5.46 2.57 -1.37
CA THR A 55 4.16 3.06 -0.85
C THR A 55 4.09 3.04 0.68
N LEU A 56 4.96 2.25 1.32
CA LEU A 56 4.96 2.05 2.76
C LEU A 56 5.14 3.36 3.53
N ALA A 57 6.02 4.25 3.06
CA ALA A 57 6.26 5.55 3.68
C ALA A 57 4.99 6.41 3.76
N ILE A 58 4.13 6.33 2.75
CA ILE A 58 2.86 7.07 2.71
C ILE A 58 1.92 6.55 3.80
N TYR A 59 1.76 5.22 3.93
CA TYR A 59 0.89 4.62 4.95
C TYR A 59 1.39 4.92 6.36
N VAL A 60 2.70 4.84 6.57
CA VAL A 60 3.35 5.22 7.83
C VAL A 60 3.06 6.69 8.15
N SER A 61 3.13 7.59 7.17
CA SER A 61 2.88 9.02 7.40
C SER A 61 1.47 9.31 7.93
N PHE A 62 0.46 8.56 7.47
CA PHE A 62 -0.92 8.74 7.91
C PHE A 62 -1.18 8.17 9.30
N LEU A 63 -0.57 7.02 9.62
CA LEU A 63 -0.86 6.30 10.86
C LEU A 63 0.07 6.64 12.02
N ARG A 64 1.27 7.16 11.79
CA ARG A 64 2.23 7.47 12.87
C ARG A 64 1.66 8.31 14.03
N PRO A 65 0.75 9.28 13.83
CA PRO A 65 0.14 10.02 14.93
C PRO A 65 -0.70 9.17 15.89
N VAL A 66 -1.33 8.10 15.42
CA VAL A 66 -2.22 7.21 16.19
C VAL A 66 -1.62 5.83 16.48
N PHE A 67 -0.64 5.43 15.67
CA PHE A 67 0.08 4.16 15.73
C PHE A 67 1.59 4.43 15.51
N PRO A 68 2.31 4.91 16.53
CA PRO A 68 3.74 5.24 16.44
C PRO A 68 4.64 4.14 15.84
N ASN A 69 4.39 2.88 16.19
CA ASN A 69 5.17 1.72 15.77
C ASN A 69 4.75 1.13 14.41
N ILE A 70 3.86 1.79 13.66
CA ILE A 70 3.25 1.25 12.44
C ILE A 70 4.26 0.75 11.40
N LEU A 71 5.43 1.38 11.28
CA LEU A 71 6.47 0.96 10.33
C LEU A 71 6.90 -0.49 10.58
N GLY A 72 7.19 -0.84 11.83
CA GLY A 72 7.60 -2.21 12.20
C GLY A 72 6.48 -3.22 11.93
N HIS A 73 5.23 -2.83 12.16
CA HIS A 73 4.07 -3.67 11.90
C HIS A 73 3.84 -3.91 10.41
N LEU A 74 3.93 -2.89 9.56
CA LEU A 74 3.75 -3.05 8.13
C LEU A 74 4.90 -3.83 7.47
N VAL A 75 6.14 -3.68 7.95
CA VAL A 75 7.26 -4.54 7.54
C VAL A 75 7.01 -5.99 7.94
N SER A 76 6.56 -6.22 9.18
CA SER A 76 6.19 -7.55 9.67
C SER A 76 5.06 -8.16 8.84
N ALA A 77 4.06 -7.36 8.48
CA ALA A 77 2.95 -7.77 7.65
C ALA A 77 3.43 -8.24 6.26
N SER A 78 4.34 -7.51 5.59
CA SER A 78 4.93 -7.95 4.32
C SER A 78 5.69 -9.27 4.44
N ILE A 79 6.42 -9.51 5.54
CA ILE A 79 7.15 -10.76 5.77
C ILE A 79 6.20 -11.94 5.95
N ILE A 80 5.17 -11.79 6.80
CA ILE A 80 4.22 -12.87 7.12
C ILE A 80 3.24 -13.11 5.95
N ALA A 81 3.00 -12.10 5.12
CA ALA A 81 2.15 -12.21 3.93
C ALA A 81 2.70 -13.20 2.90
N ILE A 82 4.02 -13.32 2.74
CA ILE A 82 4.63 -14.23 1.76
C ILE A 82 4.22 -15.70 2.00
N PRO A 83 4.47 -16.32 3.16
CA PRO A 83 4.02 -17.68 3.40
C PRO A 83 2.49 -17.82 3.32
N ALA A 84 1.71 -16.81 3.75
CA ALA A 84 0.25 -16.83 3.59
C ALA A 84 -0.18 -16.89 2.11
N CYS A 85 0.44 -16.07 1.25
CA CYS A 85 0.20 -16.09 -0.19
C CYS A 85 0.55 -17.44 -0.82
N PHE A 86 1.69 -18.04 -0.44
CA PHE A 86 2.06 -19.36 -0.95
C PHE A 86 1.10 -20.45 -0.48
N VAL A 87 0.72 -20.51 0.80
CA VAL A 87 -0.24 -21.51 1.29
C VAL A 87 -1.56 -21.39 0.54
N LEU A 88 -2.13 -20.19 0.47
CA LEU A 88 -3.44 -19.97 -0.14
C LEU A 88 -3.41 -20.16 -1.67
N SER A 89 -2.34 -19.73 -2.35
CA SER A 89 -2.19 -19.95 -3.79
C SER A 89 -2.04 -21.42 -4.14
N LYS A 90 -1.27 -22.19 -3.36
CA LYS A 90 -1.11 -23.64 -3.57
C LYS A 90 -2.36 -24.45 -3.19
N ILE A 91 -3.23 -23.93 -2.32
CA ILE A 91 -4.57 -24.50 -2.09
C ILE A 91 -5.48 -24.23 -3.30
N LEU A 92 -5.50 -22.99 -3.80
CA LEU A 92 -6.42 -22.58 -4.87
C LEU A 92 -5.99 -23.09 -6.26
N VAL A 93 -4.69 -23.11 -6.53
CA VAL A 93 -4.07 -23.59 -7.77
C VAL A 93 -2.89 -24.51 -7.38
N PRO A 94 -3.16 -25.79 -7.08
CA PRO A 94 -2.14 -26.75 -6.69
C PRO A 94 -1.09 -26.99 -7.78
N GLU A 95 0.13 -27.31 -7.34
CA GLU A 95 1.20 -27.74 -8.25
C GLU A 95 0.87 -29.13 -8.80
N THR A 96 0.67 -29.23 -10.11
CA THR A 96 0.36 -30.50 -10.80
C THR A 96 1.46 -30.92 -11.77
N GLU A 97 2.39 -30.01 -12.06
CA GLU A 97 3.50 -30.19 -12.97
C GLU A 97 4.82 -30.20 -12.18
N LYS A 98 5.95 -30.42 -12.86
CA LYS A 98 7.27 -30.36 -12.23
C LYS A 98 7.94 -29.02 -12.55
N PRO A 99 8.10 -28.11 -11.57
CA PRO A 99 8.76 -26.83 -11.81
C PRO A 99 10.19 -26.98 -12.32
N LEU A 100 10.58 -26.12 -13.26
CA LEU A 100 11.93 -26.13 -13.85
C LEU A 100 13.03 -25.93 -12.82
N THR A 101 12.78 -25.04 -11.85
CA THR A 101 13.73 -24.67 -10.79
C THR A 101 13.52 -25.46 -9.50
N MET A 102 12.81 -26.60 -9.56
CA MET A 102 12.67 -27.49 -8.43
C MET A 102 14.03 -28.12 -8.11
N GLY A 103 14.53 -27.94 -6.88
CA GLY A 103 15.86 -28.44 -6.50
C GLY A 103 16.99 -27.40 -6.60
N GLY A 104 16.72 -26.19 -7.09
CA GLY A 104 17.71 -25.11 -7.24
C GLY A 104 17.84 -24.60 -8.68
N ILE A 105 18.96 -23.94 -8.99
CA ILE A 105 19.28 -23.51 -10.36
C ILE A 105 19.42 -24.76 -11.24
N PRO A 106 18.73 -24.84 -12.40
CA PRO A 106 18.85 -25.99 -13.30
C PRO A 106 20.30 -26.24 -13.67
N LYS A 107 20.82 -27.43 -13.35
CA LYS A 107 22.22 -27.82 -13.61
C LYS A 107 22.49 -28.19 -15.08
N ASP A 108 21.44 -28.32 -15.88
CA ASP A 108 21.54 -28.73 -17.28
C ASP A 108 21.34 -27.51 -18.20
N GLU A 109 22.42 -27.01 -18.81
CA GLU A 109 22.39 -25.98 -19.87
C GLU A 109 21.49 -26.37 -21.06
N LYS A 110 21.22 -27.67 -21.26
CA LYS A 110 20.40 -28.18 -22.37
C LYS A 110 18.88 -28.03 -22.19
N LYS A 111 18.38 -27.74 -20.97
CA LYS A 111 16.93 -27.49 -20.75
C LYS A 111 16.48 -26.09 -21.16
N TRP A 112 17.43 -25.28 -21.63
CA TRP A 112 17.21 -23.92 -22.11
C TRP A 112 16.84 -23.89 -23.61
N LEU A 113 17.01 -24.99 -24.34
CA LEU A 113 16.60 -25.12 -25.74
C LEU A 113 15.07 -25.17 -25.84
N ALA A 114 14.49 -24.44 -26.80
CA ALA A 114 13.12 -24.63 -27.24
C ALA A 114 12.99 -25.97 -27.99
N GLU A 115 11.77 -26.53 -28.07
CA GLU A 115 11.51 -27.78 -28.83
C GLU A 115 11.89 -27.66 -30.33
N ASP A 116 12.09 -26.43 -30.81
CA ASP A 116 12.26 -26.11 -32.23
C ASP A 116 13.73 -25.98 -32.65
N GLY A 117 14.69 -26.25 -31.76
CA GLY A 117 16.12 -26.18 -32.09
C GLY A 117 16.67 -24.77 -32.33
N GLU A 118 15.84 -23.73 -32.21
CA GLU A 118 16.31 -22.34 -32.14
C GLU A 118 16.90 -22.07 -30.75
N MET A 119 18.14 -21.57 -30.76
CA MET A 119 18.85 -21.16 -29.56
C MET A 119 18.07 -20.05 -28.86
N LEU A 120 17.79 -20.23 -27.57
CA LEU A 120 17.44 -19.15 -26.64
C LEU A 120 18.69 -18.30 -26.32
N GLU A 121 19.49 -17.99 -27.34
CA GLU A 121 20.76 -17.25 -27.26
C GLU A 121 20.56 -15.81 -26.78
N GLU A 122 19.36 -15.27 -26.91
CA GLU A 122 19.02 -13.92 -26.42
C GLU A 122 18.67 -13.84 -24.92
N ALA A 123 18.45 -14.94 -24.21
CA ALA A 123 17.99 -14.88 -22.80
C ALA A 123 19.12 -14.80 -21.76
N ILE A 124 20.39 -14.97 -22.16
CA ILE A 124 21.55 -14.90 -21.25
C ILE A 124 22.67 -14.05 -21.87
N GLN A 125 22.34 -13.01 -22.63
CA GLN A 125 23.14 -11.79 -22.55
C GLN A 125 22.64 -11.00 -21.35
N ILE A 126 22.96 -11.48 -20.15
CA ILE A 126 23.08 -10.57 -19.02
C ILE A 126 24.36 -9.82 -19.32
N GLU A 127 24.27 -8.76 -20.14
CA GLU A 127 25.25 -7.69 -20.02
C GLU A 127 25.20 -7.31 -18.54
N GLU A 128 26.23 -7.68 -17.78
CA GLU A 128 26.48 -7.09 -16.47
C GLU A 128 26.79 -5.62 -16.71
N GLU A 129 25.76 -4.84 -17.05
CA GLU A 129 25.84 -3.41 -17.01
C GLU A 129 25.99 -3.09 -15.52
N ARG A 130 27.26 -2.93 -15.10
CA ARG A 130 27.60 -2.61 -13.72
C ARG A 130 27.10 -1.21 -13.45
N VAL A 131 25.84 -1.12 -13.05
CA VAL A 131 25.22 0.12 -12.62
C VAL A 131 26.01 0.60 -11.39
N SER A 132 26.63 1.78 -11.50
CA SER A 132 27.32 2.37 -10.36
C SER A 132 26.31 2.67 -9.24
N PRO A 133 26.68 2.69 -7.95
CA PRO A 133 25.74 3.01 -6.87
C PRO A 133 25.02 4.35 -7.06
N LEU A 134 25.69 5.33 -7.66
CA LEU A 134 25.10 6.62 -8.00
C LEU A 134 24.08 6.49 -9.13
N ASP A 135 24.41 5.73 -10.18
CA ASP A 135 23.52 5.49 -11.30
C ASP A 135 22.25 4.73 -10.84
N ALA A 136 22.40 3.74 -9.97
CA ALA A 136 21.27 3.04 -9.35
C ALA A 136 20.39 3.98 -8.51
N ALA A 137 21.00 4.92 -7.78
CA ALA A 137 20.26 5.94 -7.02
C ALA A 137 19.50 6.91 -7.96
N ILE A 138 20.10 7.32 -9.08
CA ILE A 138 19.46 8.17 -10.09
C ILE A 138 18.29 7.43 -10.74
N MET A 139 18.50 6.19 -11.19
CA MET A 139 17.43 5.36 -11.77
C MET A 139 16.30 5.14 -10.77
N GLY A 140 16.62 4.80 -9.51
CA GLY A 140 15.62 4.64 -8.46
C GLY A 140 14.84 5.91 -8.16
N ALA A 141 15.47 7.09 -8.20
CA ALA A 141 14.76 8.36 -8.05
C ALA A 141 13.81 8.65 -9.21
N LEU A 142 14.24 8.39 -10.45
CA LEU A 142 13.40 8.58 -11.65
C LEU A 142 12.21 7.61 -11.67
N ASP A 143 12.44 6.35 -11.34
CA ASP A 143 11.37 5.36 -11.19
C ASP A 143 10.40 5.76 -10.07
N GLY A 144 10.91 6.25 -8.95
CA GLY A 144 10.10 6.79 -7.85
C GLY A 144 9.18 7.94 -8.29
N VAL A 145 9.68 8.89 -9.09
CA VAL A 145 8.85 9.98 -9.66
C VAL A 145 7.76 9.42 -10.56
N LYS A 146 8.12 8.51 -11.46
CA LYS A 146 7.15 7.86 -12.37
C LYS A 146 6.07 7.12 -11.59
N MET A 147 6.45 6.39 -10.54
CA MET A 147 5.50 5.72 -9.65
C MET A 147 4.58 6.72 -8.93
N ALA A 148 5.13 7.79 -8.36
CA ALA A 148 4.36 8.81 -7.64
C ALA A 148 3.31 9.48 -8.54
N VAL A 149 3.70 9.87 -9.76
CA VAL A 149 2.77 10.46 -10.75
C VAL A 149 1.71 9.45 -11.17
N SER A 150 2.10 8.20 -11.40
CA SER A 150 1.17 7.13 -11.77
C SER A 150 0.15 6.86 -10.67
N ILE A 151 0.59 6.78 -9.41
CA ILE A 151 -0.29 6.62 -8.25
C ILE A 151 -1.24 7.81 -8.13
N ALA A 152 -0.73 9.04 -8.23
CA ALA A 152 -1.57 10.24 -8.16
C ALA A 152 -2.65 10.25 -9.26
N ALA A 153 -2.26 9.95 -10.51
CA ALA A 153 -3.19 9.88 -11.64
C ALA A 153 -4.26 8.79 -11.44
N VAL A 154 -3.85 7.60 -10.99
CA VAL A 154 -4.77 6.48 -10.69
C VAL A 154 -5.71 6.83 -9.55
N LEU A 155 -5.24 7.49 -8.48
CA LEU A 155 -6.08 7.95 -7.39
C LEU A 155 -7.11 8.98 -7.85
N ILE A 156 -6.72 9.96 -8.66
CA ILE A 156 -7.65 10.95 -9.23
C ILE A 156 -8.73 10.25 -10.04
N LEU A 157 -8.35 9.31 -10.90
CA LEU A 157 -9.29 8.54 -11.71
C LEU A 157 -10.28 7.75 -10.85
N ILE A 158 -9.77 6.97 -9.89
CA ILE A 158 -10.58 6.08 -9.06
C ILE A 158 -11.47 6.87 -8.11
N LEU A 159 -10.93 7.87 -7.41
CA LEU A 159 -11.73 8.71 -6.50
C LEU A 159 -12.77 9.51 -7.27
N GLY A 160 -12.45 9.97 -8.48
CA GLY A 160 -13.39 10.61 -9.40
C GLY A 160 -14.53 9.68 -9.79
N LEU A 161 -14.23 8.43 -10.17
CA LEU A 161 -15.24 7.43 -10.54
C LEU A 161 -16.11 7.02 -9.36
N VAL A 162 -15.51 6.79 -8.19
CA VAL A 162 -16.24 6.48 -6.95
C VAL A 162 -17.16 7.65 -6.57
N SER A 163 -16.67 8.89 -6.66
CA SER A 163 -17.47 10.09 -6.42
C SER A 163 -18.63 10.21 -7.41
N LEU A 164 -18.40 9.97 -8.70
CA LEU A 164 -19.44 10.00 -9.72
C LEU A 164 -20.56 8.99 -9.43
N ILE A 165 -20.21 7.74 -9.10
CA ILE A 165 -21.21 6.71 -8.77
C ILE A 165 -21.97 7.08 -7.49
N ASN A 166 -21.27 7.57 -6.46
CA ASN A 166 -21.92 8.01 -5.22
C ASN A 166 -22.84 9.22 -5.45
N GLN A 167 -22.53 10.12 -6.41
CA GLN A 167 -23.44 11.20 -6.81
C GLN A 167 -24.69 10.67 -7.51
N ILE A 168 -24.57 9.64 -8.35
CA ILE A 168 -25.72 8.96 -8.96
C ILE A 168 -26.61 8.35 -7.86
N PHE A 169 -26.02 7.64 -6.90
CA PHE A 169 -26.76 7.08 -5.76
C PHE A 169 -27.40 8.19 -4.91
N GLY A 170 -26.69 9.29 -4.67
CA GLY A 170 -27.21 10.47 -3.98
C GLY A 170 -28.40 11.11 -4.71
N GLY A 171 -28.38 11.15 -6.04
CA GLY A 171 -29.51 11.57 -6.86
C GLY A 171 -30.72 10.65 -6.69
N LEU A 172 -30.52 9.34 -6.74
CA LEU A 172 -31.57 8.34 -6.52
C LEU A 172 -32.14 8.39 -5.09
N ALA A 173 -31.31 8.75 -4.10
CA ALA A 173 -31.72 8.91 -2.70
C ALA A 173 -32.72 10.07 -2.46
N THR A 174 -32.90 10.96 -3.45
CA THR A 174 -33.90 12.05 -3.39
C THR A 174 -35.30 11.64 -3.85
N LEU A 175 -35.45 10.45 -4.46
CA LEU A 175 -36.74 9.96 -4.93
C LEU A 175 -37.70 9.65 -3.77
N PRO A 176 -39.03 9.59 -4.02
CA PRO A 176 -39.99 9.18 -2.99
C PRO A 176 -39.73 7.76 -2.47
N SER A 177 -40.25 7.49 -1.27
CA SER A 177 -40.23 6.14 -0.69
C SER A 177 -40.96 5.14 -1.60
N PRO A 178 -40.45 3.90 -1.78
CA PRO A 178 -39.36 3.25 -1.05
C PRO A 178 -37.96 3.41 -1.68
N ILE A 179 -37.88 3.95 -2.89
CA ILE A 179 -36.63 3.95 -3.68
C ILE A 179 -35.60 4.91 -3.07
N GLY A 180 -36.02 6.11 -2.66
CA GLY A 180 -35.11 7.06 -2.03
C GLY A 180 -34.51 6.55 -0.71
N ASP A 181 -35.33 5.89 0.12
CA ASP A 181 -34.87 5.34 1.40
C ASP A 181 -33.83 4.24 1.23
N PHE A 182 -33.96 3.42 0.19
CA PHE A 182 -32.97 2.40 -0.16
C PHE A 182 -31.63 3.03 -0.55
N PHE A 183 -31.61 4.01 -1.46
CA PHE A 183 -30.38 4.64 -1.95
C PHE A 183 -29.72 5.59 -0.92
N ARG A 184 -30.41 5.99 0.15
CA ARG A 184 -29.77 6.66 1.30
C ARG A 184 -28.78 5.75 2.03
N VAL A 185 -29.02 4.44 2.02
CA VAL A 185 -28.16 3.45 2.67
C VAL A 185 -27.18 2.84 1.68
N VAL A 186 -27.57 2.66 0.41
CA VAL A 186 -26.72 2.03 -0.60
C VAL A 186 -25.70 3.01 -1.16
N THR A 187 -24.49 2.98 -0.60
CA THR A 187 -23.29 3.65 -1.11
C THR A 187 -22.27 2.63 -1.58
N LEU A 188 -21.30 3.01 -2.44
CA LEU A 188 -20.22 2.09 -2.81
C LEU A 188 -19.42 1.60 -1.59
N ALA A 189 -19.22 2.48 -0.61
CA ALA A 189 -18.56 2.14 0.65
C ALA A 189 -19.35 1.08 1.44
N ASN A 190 -20.68 1.22 1.53
CA ASN A 190 -21.52 0.26 2.24
C ASN A 190 -21.65 -1.07 1.49
N ILE A 191 -21.68 -1.06 0.16
CA ILE A 191 -21.62 -2.29 -0.64
C ILE A 191 -20.30 -3.03 -0.39
N ALA A 192 -19.19 -2.30 -0.44
CA ALA A 192 -17.88 -2.87 -0.17
C ALA A 192 -17.75 -3.37 1.28
N GLY A 193 -18.28 -2.62 2.24
CA GLY A 193 -18.34 -3.01 3.65
C GLY A 193 -19.20 -4.25 3.89
N ALA A 194 -20.34 -4.37 3.23
CA ALA A 194 -21.18 -5.57 3.31
C ALA A 194 -20.50 -6.80 2.69
N LEU A 195 -19.82 -6.63 1.56
CA LEU A 195 -19.06 -7.70 0.90
C LEU A 195 -17.91 -8.20 1.79
N PHE A 196 -17.24 -7.29 2.50
CA PHE A 196 -16.11 -7.64 3.37
C PHE A 196 -16.50 -8.01 4.80
N LEU A 197 -17.76 -7.80 5.21
CA LEU A 197 -18.23 -8.07 6.57
C LEU A 197 -17.92 -9.48 7.07
N PRO A 198 -18.16 -10.57 6.31
CA PRO A 198 -17.82 -11.91 6.79
C PRO A 198 -16.30 -12.06 7.02
N PHE A 199 -15.47 -11.49 6.15
CA PHE A 199 -14.01 -11.57 6.31
C PHE A 199 -13.54 -10.74 7.51
N THR A 200 -14.06 -9.52 7.65
CA THR A 200 -13.75 -8.62 8.77
C THR A 200 -14.19 -9.21 10.11
N PHE A 201 -15.34 -9.88 10.17
CA PHE A 201 -15.76 -10.59 11.38
C PHE A 201 -14.77 -11.70 11.76
N LEU A 202 -14.30 -12.47 10.78
CA LEU A 202 -13.35 -13.58 10.99
C LEU A 202 -11.94 -13.12 11.43
N THR A 203 -11.56 -11.86 11.22
CA THR A 203 -10.30 -11.33 11.76
C THR A 203 -10.35 -11.12 13.27
N GLY A 204 -11.55 -11.15 13.87
CA GLY A 204 -11.72 -10.90 15.31
C GLY A 204 -11.45 -9.45 15.68
N VAL A 205 -11.73 -8.52 14.77
CA VAL A 205 -11.51 -7.08 14.95
C VAL A 205 -12.28 -6.53 16.15
N SER A 206 -13.57 -6.87 16.25
CA SER A 206 -14.48 -6.45 17.31
C SER A 206 -15.74 -7.31 17.30
N LEU A 207 -16.37 -7.44 18.47
CA LEU A 207 -17.72 -8.00 18.61
C LEU A 207 -18.79 -6.90 18.68
N GLU A 208 -18.39 -5.63 18.82
CA GLU A 208 -19.31 -4.50 18.80
C GLU A 208 -19.73 -4.18 17.36
N TRP A 209 -21.03 -4.17 17.09
CA TRP A 209 -21.55 -4.03 15.73
C TRP A 209 -21.08 -2.76 15.02
N ASN A 210 -21.06 -1.63 15.72
CA ASN A 210 -20.69 -0.35 15.12
C ASN A 210 -19.22 -0.34 14.68
N GLU A 211 -18.33 -0.84 15.55
CA GLU A 211 -16.90 -0.94 15.25
C GLU A 211 -16.63 -2.00 14.18
N LEU A 212 -17.30 -3.14 14.23
CA LEU A 212 -17.20 -4.20 13.21
C LEU A 212 -17.63 -3.69 11.84
N TRP A 213 -18.76 -2.98 11.77
CA TRP A 213 -19.27 -2.41 10.52
C TRP A 213 -18.31 -1.34 9.97
N GLU A 214 -17.88 -0.40 10.80
CA GLU A 214 -16.92 0.64 10.40
C GLU A 214 -15.60 0.03 9.91
N SER A 215 -15.06 -0.95 10.64
CA SER A 215 -13.88 -1.72 10.24
C SER A 215 -14.06 -2.36 8.87
N SER A 216 -15.23 -2.96 8.64
CA SER A 216 -15.52 -3.65 7.40
C SER A 216 -15.64 -2.69 6.22
N VAL A 217 -16.25 -1.53 6.42
CA VAL A 217 -16.31 -0.47 5.41
C VAL A 217 -14.90 0.02 5.06
N ILE A 218 -14.04 0.25 6.06
CA ILE A 218 -12.64 0.67 5.82
C ILE A 218 -11.88 -0.39 5.01
N ILE A 219 -11.92 -1.66 5.43
CA ILE A 219 -11.25 -2.76 4.74
C ILE A 219 -11.80 -2.93 3.31
N GLY A 220 -13.13 -2.96 3.17
CA GLY A 220 -13.80 -3.24 1.91
C GLY A 220 -13.57 -2.17 0.86
N ARG A 221 -13.51 -0.89 1.26
CA ARG A 221 -13.19 0.22 0.35
C ARG A 221 -11.90 0.02 -0.42
N ARG A 222 -10.93 -0.73 0.13
CA ARG A 222 -9.68 -1.06 -0.55
C ARG A 222 -9.90 -1.66 -1.94
N LEU A 223 -10.89 -2.54 -2.10
CA LEU A 223 -11.13 -3.25 -3.35
C LEU A 223 -11.30 -2.28 -4.54
N LEU A 224 -11.99 -1.16 -4.31
CA LEU A 224 -12.29 -0.16 -5.31
C LEU A 224 -11.31 1.03 -5.25
N GLU A 225 -11.02 1.52 -4.04
CA GLU A 225 -10.32 2.79 -3.80
C GLU A 225 -8.80 2.67 -3.66
N THR A 226 -8.23 1.47 -3.78
CA THR A 226 -6.83 1.15 -3.41
C THR A 226 -6.59 1.30 -1.91
N ALA A 227 -5.34 1.15 -1.44
CA ALA A 227 -5.03 1.18 -0.01
C ALA A 227 -4.92 2.59 0.60
N ILE A 228 -4.64 3.64 -0.18
CA ILE A 228 -4.39 4.99 0.35
C ILE A 228 -5.63 5.58 1.07
N PRO A 229 -6.82 5.67 0.44
CA PRO A 229 -7.98 6.23 1.12
C PRO A 229 -8.44 5.43 2.35
N PRO A 230 -8.42 4.08 2.36
CA PRO A 230 -8.64 3.30 3.58
C PRO A 230 -7.66 3.58 4.71
N TYR A 231 -6.36 3.74 4.44
CA TYR A 231 -5.39 4.10 5.48
C TYR A 231 -5.66 5.49 6.06
N GLN A 232 -6.08 6.45 5.24
CA GLN A 232 -6.51 7.77 5.71
C GLN A 232 -7.79 7.69 6.55
N ALA A 233 -8.77 6.88 6.12
CA ALA A 233 -10.01 6.66 6.86
C ALA A 233 -9.74 6.00 8.22
N LEU A 234 -8.81 5.05 8.29
CA LEU A 234 -8.38 4.43 9.55
C LEU A 234 -7.73 5.44 10.48
N ALA A 235 -6.81 6.26 9.97
CA ALA A 235 -6.16 7.31 10.76
C ALA A 235 -7.19 8.30 11.33
N ALA A 236 -8.17 8.71 10.51
CA ALA A 236 -9.25 9.59 10.93
C ALA A 236 -10.16 8.94 11.99
N ALA A 237 -10.54 7.67 11.81
CA ALA A 237 -11.38 6.94 12.75
C ALA A 237 -10.70 6.74 14.12
N ALA A 238 -9.38 6.51 14.12
CA ALA A 238 -8.57 6.37 15.32
C ALA A 238 -8.32 7.71 16.06
N ALA A 239 -8.31 8.83 15.33
CA ALA A 239 -8.08 10.16 15.88
C ALA A 239 -9.35 10.89 16.34
N ARG A 240 -10.54 10.25 16.27
CA ARG A 240 -11.80 10.89 16.67
C ARG A 240 -11.81 11.22 18.17
N PRO A 241 -12.29 12.42 18.56
CA PRO A 241 -12.41 12.79 19.98
C PRO A 241 -13.44 11.93 20.73
N GLU A 242 -14.52 11.57 20.05
CA GLU A 242 -15.61 10.77 20.60
C GLU A 242 -15.69 9.44 19.85
N ASN A 243 -15.83 8.34 20.61
CA ASN A 243 -15.91 6.97 20.09
C ASN A 243 -14.85 6.67 19.00
N PRO A 244 -13.54 6.86 19.29
CA PRO A 244 -12.49 6.42 18.38
C PRO A 244 -12.56 4.91 18.20
N ILE A 245 -12.11 4.44 17.03
CA ILE A 245 -11.91 3.00 16.82
C ILE A 245 -10.84 2.50 17.79
N SER A 246 -11.01 1.29 18.33
CA SER A 246 -10.13 0.70 19.32
C SER A 246 -8.72 0.44 18.77
N ASP A 247 -7.75 0.43 19.67
CA ASP A 247 -6.35 0.14 19.35
C ASP A 247 -6.17 -1.24 18.69
N ARG A 248 -6.98 -2.22 19.11
CA ARG A 248 -7.08 -3.54 18.49
C ARG A 248 -7.53 -3.45 17.03
N ALA A 249 -8.60 -2.68 16.77
CA ALA A 249 -9.11 -2.50 15.42
C ALA A 249 -8.09 -1.77 14.54
N VAL A 250 -7.40 -0.74 15.07
CA VAL A 250 -6.31 -0.06 14.35
C VAL A 250 -5.23 -1.05 13.92
N LEU A 251 -4.80 -1.93 14.82
CA LEU A 251 -3.80 -2.96 14.52
C LEU A 251 -4.29 -3.94 13.43
N ILE A 252 -5.45 -4.55 13.62
CA ILE A 252 -5.98 -5.59 12.73
C ILE A 252 -6.28 -5.00 11.33
N ILE A 253 -6.90 -3.82 11.26
CA ILE A 253 -7.19 -3.16 9.97
C ILE A 253 -5.88 -2.78 9.28
N SER A 254 -4.85 -2.34 10.01
CA SER A 254 -3.55 -2.00 9.40
C SER A 254 -2.91 -3.19 8.66
N TYR A 255 -3.03 -4.40 9.21
CA TYR A 255 -2.60 -5.65 8.56
C TYR A 255 -3.57 -6.09 7.46
N ALA A 256 -4.88 -5.92 7.67
CA ALA A 256 -5.89 -6.23 6.66
C ALA A 256 -5.70 -5.40 5.39
N LEU A 257 -5.19 -4.17 5.52
CA LEU A 257 -4.91 -3.24 4.42
C LEU A 257 -3.52 -3.38 3.81
N SER A 258 -2.60 -4.16 4.40
CA SER A 258 -1.17 -4.21 4.02
C SER A 258 -0.91 -5.07 2.77
N GLY A 259 -1.58 -4.74 1.67
CA GLY A 259 -1.39 -5.37 0.38
C GLY A 259 -2.15 -4.63 -0.72
N PHE A 260 -1.75 -4.87 -1.95
CA PHE A 260 -2.34 -4.27 -3.14
C PHE A 260 -3.53 -5.06 -3.70
N ALA A 261 -4.30 -5.77 -2.88
CA ALA A 261 -5.45 -6.56 -3.33
C ALA A 261 -6.66 -5.66 -3.68
N HIS A 262 -6.61 -5.01 -4.84
CA HIS A 262 -7.65 -4.11 -5.35
C HIS A 262 -7.75 -4.14 -6.89
N LEU A 263 -8.88 -3.72 -7.47
CA LEU A 263 -9.13 -3.86 -8.91
C LEU A 263 -8.08 -3.15 -9.79
N ALA A 264 -7.61 -1.97 -9.38
CA ALA A 264 -6.60 -1.23 -10.15
C ALA A 264 -5.27 -1.99 -10.27
N SER A 265 -4.91 -2.79 -9.26
CA SER A 265 -3.66 -3.56 -9.26
C SER A 265 -3.72 -4.74 -10.22
N VAL A 266 -4.90 -5.19 -10.66
CA VAL A 266 -5.04 -6.20 -11.72
C VAL A 266 -4.41 -5.65 -13.00
N GLY A 267 -4.70 -4.41 -13.36
CA GLY A 267 -4.06 -3.76 -14.51
C GLY A 267 -2.54 -3.67 -14.38
N ILE A 268 -2.04 -3.42 -13.16
CA ILE A 268 -0.61 -3.28 -12.88
C ILE A 268 0.08 -4.65 -12.93
N PHE A 269 -0.34 -5.60 -12.09
CA PHE A 269 0.33 -6.90 -11.96
C PHE A 269 0.03 -7.84 -13.11
N VAL A 270 -1.24 -8.04 -13.47
CA VAL A 270 -1.59 -8.92 -14.60
C VAL A 270 -1.12 -8.28 -15.90
N GLY A 271 -1.42 -7.01 -16.13
CA GLY A 271 -0.99 -6.30 -17.34
C GLY A 271 0.53 -6.21 -17.47
N GLY A 272 1.24 -5.89 -16.38
CA GLY A 272 2.70 -5.81 -16.39
C GLY A 272 3.37 -7.17 -16.53
N THR A 273 2.86 -8.24 -15.91
CA THR A 273 3.37 -9.60 -16.15
C THR A 273 3.12 -10.03 -17.60
N ILE A 274 1.96 -9.71 -18.20
CA ILE A 274 1.70 -9.95 -19.63
C ILE A 274 2.70 -9.20 -20.51
N ALA A 275 3.05 -7.96 -20.17
CA ALA A 275 4.05 -7.18 -20.90
C ALA A 275 5.45 -7.81 -20.80
N LEU A 276 5.78 -8.46 -19.68
CA LEU A 276 7.04 -9.19 -19.49
C LEU A 276 7.08 -10.52 -20.27
N ILE A 277 5.95 -11.24 -20.35
CA ILE A 277 5.83 -12.55 -21.01
C ILE A 277 4.57 -12.65 -21.89
N PRO A 278 4.54 -12.00 -23.08
CA PRO A 278 3.34 -11.94 -23.92
C PRO A 278 2.82 -13.32 -24.35
N SER A 279 3.70 -14.32 -24.50
CA SER A 279 3.35 -15.69 -24.88
C SER A 279 2.43 -16.40 -23.88
N ARG A 280 2.44 -15.97 -22.62
CA ARG A 280 1.62 -16.55 -21.53
C ARG A 280 0.38 -15.72 -21.20
N ARG A 281 0.00 -14.77 -22.06
CA ARG A 281 -1.11 -13.82 -21.83
C ARG A 281 -2.38 -14.48 -21.31
N LYS A 282 -2.79 -15.59 -21.94
CA LYS A 282 -4.02 -16.30 -21.60
C LYS A 282 -3.98 -16.84 -20.16
N ASP A 283 -2.89 -17.51 -19.80
CA ASP A 283 -2.70 -18.07 -18.45
C ASP A 283 -2.74 -16.97 -17.38
N ILE A 284 -1.96 -15.89 -17.57
CA ILE A 284 -1.85 -14.81 -16.59
C ILE A 284 -3.20 -14.11 -16.40
N SER A 285 -3.95 -13.90 -17.49
CA SER A 285 -5.28 -13.26 -17.43
C SER A 285 -6.29 -14.11 -16.65
N GLU A 286 -6.29 -15.43 -16.85
CA GLU A 286 -7.15 -16.36 -16.12
C GLU A 286 -6.76 -16.46 -14.63
N LEU A 287 -5.46 -16.42 -14.34
CA LEU A 287 -4.93 -16.51 -12.98
C LEU A 287 -5.09 -15.20 -12.21
N GLY A 288 -5.14 -14.04 -12.88
CA GLY A 288 -5.20 -12.72 -12.27
C GLY A 288 -6.29 -12.56 -11.22
N TRP A 289 -7.52 -13.00 -11.54
CA TRP A 289 -8.66 -12.93 -10.62
C TRP A 289 -8.51 -13.89 -9.43
N LYS A 290 -7.95 -15.08 -9.67
CA LYS A 290 -7.65 -16.05 -8.60
C LYS A 290 -6.58 -15.50 -7.66
N ALA A 291 -5.53 -14.92 -8.22
CA ALA A 291 -4.44 -14.31 -7.48
C ALA A 291 -4.90 -13.07 -6.67
N LEU A 292 -5.78 -12.23 -7.21
CA LEU A 292 -6.40 -11.13 -6.47
C LEU A 292 -7.19 -11.64 -5.25
N PHE A 293 -7.96 -12.71 -5.44
CA PHE A 293 -8.71 -13.34 -4.35
C PHE A 293 -7.77 -13.92 -3.29
N VAL A 294 -6.71 -14.63 -3.70
CA VAL A 294 -5.67 -15.14 -2.80
C VAL A 294 -4.99 -14.01 -2.03
N GLY A 295 -4.58 -12.93 -2.70
CA GLY A 295 -3.97 -11.76 -2.06
C GLY A 295 -4.89 -11.13 -1.03
N THR A 296 -6.19 -11.03 -1.34
CA THR A 296 -7.20 -10.54 -0.39
C THR A 296 -7.25 -11.43 0.85
N LEU A 297 -7.36 -12.75 0.68
CA LEU A 297 -7.38 -13.72 1.78
C LEU A 297 -6.07 -13.72 2.56
N ALA A 298 -4.92 -13.55 1.90
CA ALA A 298 -3.63 -13.49 2.57
C ALA A 298 -3.55 -12.28 3.50
N THR A 299 -4.02 -11.10 3.07
CA THR A 299 -4.09 -9.93 3.96
C THR A 299 -5.08 -10.10 5.11
N MET A 300 -6.18 -10.84 4.91
CA MET A 300 -7.08 -11.18 6.02
C MET A 300 -6.43 -12.18 6.98
N MET A 301 -5.70 -13.16 6.46
CA MET A 301 -5.01 -14.18 7.26
C MET A 301 -3.95 -13.55 8.17
N ILE A 302 -3.13 -12.62 7.66
CA ILE A 302 -2.15 -11.92 8.49
C ILE A 302 -2.82 -10.95 9.47
N ALA A 303 -4.00 -10.42 9.15
CA ALA A 303 -4.80 -9.64 10.09
C ALA A 303 -5.32 -10.51 11.25
N CYS A 304 -5.74 -11.76 10.98
CA CYS A 304 -6.06 -12.72 12.03
C CYS A 304 -4.84 -13.01 12.91
N VAL A 305 -3.66 -13.17 12.31
CA VAL A 305 -2.40 -13.36 13.06
C VAL A 305 -2.14 -12.16 13.98
N ALA A 306 -2.26 -10.93 13.47
CA ALA A 306 -2.12 -9.73 14.29
C ALA A 306 -3.14 -9.70 15.45
N GLY A 307 -4.39 -10.07 15.19
CA GLY A 307 -5.45 -10.14 16.21
C GLY A 307 -5.24 -11.23 17.27
N VAL A 308 -4.56 -12.33 16.93
CA VAL A 308 -4.18 -13.40 17.88
C VAL A 308 -3.04 -12.95 18.79
N PHE A 309 -2.08 -12.18 18.26
CA PHE A 309 -0.92 -11.70 19.02
C PHE A 309 -1.14 -10.35 19.71
N ASP A 310 -2.31 -9.74 19.51
CA ASP A 310 -2.74 -8.59 20.30
C ASP A 310 -3.11 -9.03 21.73
N THR A 311 -2.24 -8.69 22.66
CA THR A 311 -2.36 -9.02 24.09
C THR A 311 -3.03 -7.90 24.89
N GLY A 312 -3.54 -6.84 24.22
CA GLY A 312 -4.07 -5.65 24.88
C GLY A 312 -2.99 -4.76 25.50
N ASN A 313 -1.71 -5.03 25.24
CA ASN A 313 -0.60 -4.21 25.70
C ASN A 313 -0.56 -2.89 24.88
N PRO A 314 -0.71 -1.71 25.52
CA PRO A 314 -0.67 -0.42 24.81
C PRO A 314 0.62 -0.19 24.03
N GLY A 315 1.73 -0.81 24.43
CA GLY A 315 3.01 -0.74 23.75
C GLY A 315 3.02 -1.32 22.33
N ILE A 316 2.00 -2.10 21.95
CA ILE A 316 1.89 -2.65 20.59
C ILE A 316 1.79 -1.55 19.53
N LEU A 317 0.98 -0.52 19.80
CA LEU A 317 0.92 0.66 18.95
C LEU A 317 2.12 1.59 19.18
N GLY A 318 2.71 1.52 20.37
CA GLY A 318 3.71 2.47 20.87
C GLY A 318 3.05 3.60 21.65
N GLU A 319 3.86 4.33 22.41
CA GLU A 319 3.36 5.47 23.20
C GLU A 319 2.93 6.60 22.26
N LYS A 320 1.61 6.85 22.22
CA LYS A 320 1.03 7.96 21.47
C LYS A 320 1.65 9.25 22.02
N ALA A 321 2.31 10.03 21.16
CA ALA A 321 2.88 11.31 21.59
C ALA A 321 1.75 12.16 22.18
N ALA A 322 1.96 12.72 23.37
CA ALA A 322 1.05 13.70 23.93
C ALA A 322 0.82 14.81 22.88
N PRO A 323 -0.41 15.31 22.69
CA PRO A 323 -0.64 16.43 21.80
C PRO A 323 0.35 17.53 22.19
N ALA A 324 1.13 18.00 21.21
CA ALA A 324 2.12 19.02 21.47
C ALA A 324 1.43 20.16 22.22
N ILE A 325 1.86 20.42 23.46
CA ILE A 325 1.44 21.63 24.17
C ILE A 325 1.94 22.75 23.27
N VAL A 326 1.01 23.39 22.56
CA VAL A 326 1.29 24.59 21.81
C VAL A 326 1.76 25.58 22.85
N ALA A 327 3.08 25.75 22.96
CA ALA A 327 3.65 26.81 23.76
C ALA A 327 2.95 28.09 23.31
N PRO A 328 2.41 28.91 24.23
CA PRO A 328 1.75 30.15 23.86
C PRO A 328 2.69 30.91 22.93
N SER A 329 2.20 31.21 21.73
CA SER A 329 2.93 31.95 20.71
C SER A 329 3.69 33.09 21.39
N PRO A 330 5.02 33.22 21.19
CA PRO A 330 5.77 34.28 21.82
C PRO A 330 5.07 35.60 21.49
N LYS A 331 4.68 36.35 22.53
CA LYS A 331 4.13 37.69 22.35
C LYS A 331 5.09 38.43 21.41
N PRO A 332 4.59 39.12 20.37
CA PRO A 332 5.47 39.87 19.48
C PRO A 332 6.34 40.77 20.35
N SER A 333 7.64 40.52 20.32
CA SER A 333 8.64 41.37 20.93
C SER A 333 8.45 42.76 20.34
N ILE A 334 8.08 43.71 21.18
CA ILE A 334 8.00 45.12 20.82
C ILE A 334 9.39 45.49 20.32
N VAL A 335 9.54 45.58 19.00
CA VAL A 335 10.72 46.15 18.38
C VAL A 335 10.80 47.58 18.90
N PRO A 336 11.91 48.00 19.54
CA PRO A 336 12.06 49.38 19.94
C PRO A 336 11.96 50.25 18.69
N VAL A 337 10.99 51.15 18.68
CA VAL A 337 10.87 52.18 17.65
C VAL A 337 12.22 52.90 17.56
N PRO A 338 12.84 53.03 16.37
CA PRO A 338 14.07 53.79 16.22
C PRO A 338 13.84 55.21 16.74
N SER A 339 14.68 55.64 17.68
CA SER A 339 14.64 56.99 18.25
C SER A 339 14.64 58.02 17.12
N ALA A 340 13.68 58.94 17.16
CA ALA A 340 13.54 60.02 16.20
C ALA A 340 14.87 60.76 15.98
N PRO A 341 15.20 61.17 14.74
CA PRO A 341 16.41 61.93 14.46
C PRO A 341 16.40 63.25 15.24
N PRO A 342 17.56 63.71 15.76
CA PRO A 342 17.64 64.91 16.57
C PRO A 342 17.19 66.12 15.75
N SER A 343 16.24 66.87 16.31
CA SER A 343 15.74 68.14 15.78
C SER A 343 16.89 69.14 15.54
N PRO A 344 16.87 69.88 14.42
CA PRO A 344 17.91 70.85 14.09
C PRO A 344 18.05 71.91 15.18
N LYS A 345 19.30 72.12 15.64
CA LYS A 345 19.64 73.12 16.65
C LYS A 345 19.22 74.51 16.16
N ALA A 346 18.33 75.16 16.92
CA ALA A 346 17.99 76.55 16.73
C ALA A 346 19.24 77.44 16.87
N VAL A 347 19.52 78.20 15.82
CA VAL A 347 20.54 79.25 15.79
C VAL A 347 20.18 80.29 16.86
N LYS A 348 21.07 80.48 17.84
CA LYS A 348 20.92 81.54 18.84
C LYS A 348 21.05 82.89 18.14
N SER A 349 19.96 83.67 18.13
CA SER A 349 19.97 85.07 17.75
C SER A 349 20.86 85.86 18.72
N SER A 350 21.98 86.38 18.23
CA SER A 350 22.81 87.35 18.95
C SER A 350 22.04 88.68 19.09
N LYS A 351 21.70 89.06 20.32
CA LYS A 351 21.34 90.45 20.62
C LYS A 351 22.61 91.31 20.62
N PRO A 352 22.55 92.55 20.08
CA PRO A 352 23.70 93.44 20.01
C PRO A 352 24.02 94.03 21.38
N ASN A 353 25.30 94.04 21.77
CA ASN A 353 25.78 94.77 22.95
C ASN A 353 26.40 96.11 22.49
N PRO A 354 26.12 97.25 23.15
CA PRO A 354 26.44 98.57 22.65
C PRO A 354 27.82 99.07 23.12
N LYS A 355 28.54 99.77 22.22
CA LYS A 355 29.77 100.57 22.46
C LYS A 355 30.98 99.70 22.87
N ARG A 356 32.14 99.81 22.23
CA ARG A 356 32.93 101.01 21.95
C ARG A 356 34.00 100.67 20.91
#